data_AF-A0A9W6Z6Q6-F1
#
_entry.id   AF-A0A9W6Z6Q6-F1
#
_cell.length_a   1.000
_cell.length_b   1.000
_cell.length_c   1.000
_cell.angle_alpha   90.00
_cell.angle_beta   90.00
_cell.angle_gamma   90.00
#
_symmetry.space_group_name_H-M   'P 1'
#
loop_
_entity.id
_entity.type
_entity.pdbx_description
1 polymer ?
#
loop_
_entity_poly.entity_id
_entity_poly.type
_entity_poly.pdbx_seq_one_letter_code
_entity_poly.pdbx_strand_id
1 'polypeptide(L)'
;MAPVYFGPYLLVKKLNDNAFEVDLPITEKKHRTINVKYFRRYFDRGVKYSKVPPRTLLETKARVKEIISFVGYDVSNKEVAVTWQGCDPKHCTKVPYDVIELLPPTRVDELIRQCSYLPLPLNSQTAATPT
;
A
#
# COMPACT_ATOMS: atom_id res chain seq x y z
N MET A 1 -15.41 -3.49 7.38
CA MET A 1 -14.24 -3.32 6.48
C MET A 1 -13.39 -4.57 6.48
N ALA A 2 -12.76 -4.91 5.36
CA ALA A 2 -11.84 -6.05 5.28
C ALA A 2 -10.42 -5.62 5.69
N PRO A 3 -9.69 -6.45 6.46
CA PRO A 3 -8.31 -6.17 6.85
C PRO A 3 -7.38 -6.10 5.62
N VAL A 4 -6.43 -5.16 5.68
CA VAL A 4 -5.39 -4.90 4.67
C VAL A 4 -4.10 -5.62 5.06
N TYR A 5 -3.44 -6.26 4.09
CA TYR A 5 -2.22 -7.03 4.31
C TYR A 5 -1.07 -6.54 3.42
N PHE A 6 0.13 -6.51 4.00
CA PHE A 6 1.38 -6.22 3.31
C PHE A 6 2.18 -7.52 3.15
N GLY A 7 2.82 -7.69 1.99
CA GLY A 7 3.68 -8.84 1.71
C GLY A 7 2.92 -10.10 1.26
N PRO A 8 3.67 -11.05 0.71
CA PRO A 8 4.10 -12.19 1.52
C PRO A 8 5.51 -11.96 2.05
N TYR A 9 5.69 -12.18 3.36
CA TYR A 9 6.99 -12.19 4.00
C TYR A 9 7.36 -13.62 4.40
N LEU A 10 8.64 -13.97 4.31
CA LEU A 10 9.13 -15.27 4.76
C LEU A 10 9.29 -15.25 6.28
N LEU A 11 8.92 -16.37 6.92
CA LEU A 11 9.20 -16.61 8.33
C LEU A 11 10.63 -17.16 8.43
N VAL A 12 11.52 -16.42 9.10
CA VAL A 12 12.95 -16.78 9.23
C VAL A 12 13.13 -17.73 10.41
N LYS A 13 12.54 -17.38 11.55
CA LYS A 13 12.77 -18.11 12.81
C LYS A 13 11.56 -18.05 13.72
N LYS A 14 11.27 -19.16 14.41
CA LYS A 14 10.32 -19.18 15.53
C LYS A 14 11.05 -18.71 16.79
N LEU A 15 10.57 -17.64 17.43
CA LEU A 15 11.13 -17.15 18.70
C LEU A 15 10.41 -17.75 19.90
N ASN A 16 9.07 -17.84 19.83
CA ASN A 16 8.23 -18.54 20.79
C ASN A 16 6.93 -19.00 20.10
N ASP A 17 5.96 -19.55 20.85
CA ASP A 17 4.69 -20.01 20.26
C ASP A 17 3.82 -18.87 19.69
N ASN A 18 4.04 -17.63 20.14
CA ASN A 18 3.22 -16.48 19.79
C ASN A 18 3.93 -15.47 18.87
N ALA A 19 5.21 -15.65 18.55
CA ALA A 19 6.01 -14.67 17.84
C ALA A 19 7.06 -15.34 16.94
N PHE A 20 7.16 -14.81 15.73
CA PHE A 20 8.13 -15.24 14.73
C PHE A 20 8.93 -14.04 14.25
N GLU A 21 10.16 -14.31 13.86
CA GLU A 21 10.98 -13.37 13.11
C GLU A 21 10.61 -13.47 11.62
N VAL A 22 10.25 -12.34 11.04
CA VAL A 22 9.92 -12.20 9.62
C VAL A 22 11.08 -11.54 8.87
N ASP A 23 11.31 -11.99 7.63
CA ASP A 23 12.22 -11.32 6.73
C ASP A 23 11.55 -10.07 6.16
N LEU A 24 11.72 -8.95 6.86
CA LEU A 24 11.39 -7.64 6.36
C LEU A 24 12.62 -7.05 5.66
N PRO A 25 12.44 -6.34 4.53
CA PRO A 25 13.53 -5.62 3.89
C PRO A 25 14.15 -4.64 4.90
N ILE A 26 15.50 -4.56 4.89
CA ILE A 26 16.30 -3.77 5.84
C ILE A 26 15.86 -2.29 5.88
N THR A 27 15.26 -1.81 4.79
CA THR A 27 14.68 -0.46 4.67
C THR A 27 13.52 -0.19 5.63
N GLU A 28 12.80 -1.22 6.09
CA GLU A 28 11.70 -1.05 7.04
C GLU A 28 12.23 -0.98 8.48
N LYS A 29 12.07 0.18 9.15
CA LYS A 29 12.40 0.40 10.58
C LYS A 29 11.49 -0.37 11.56
N LYS A 30 10.71 -1.34 11.07
CA LYS A 30 9.77 -2.09 11.91
C LYS A 30 10.49 -3.23 12.61
N HIS A 31 9.99 -3.59 13.80
CA HIS A 31 10.48 -4.78 14.49
C HIS A 31 10.25 -6.02 13.62
N ARG A 32 11.32 -6.77 13.38
CA ARG A 32 11.29 -8.06 12.65
C ARG A 32 10.55 -9.15 13.43
N THR A 33 10.29 -8.95 14.71
CA THR A 33 9.49 -9.85 15.54
C THR A 33 8.02 -9.47 15.47
N ILE A 34 7.20 -10.33 14.86
CA ILE A 34 5.75 -10.11 14.73
C ILE A 34 4.98 -11.24 15.41
N ASN A 35 3.88 -10.88 16.08
CA ASN A 35 3.01 -11.85 16.75
C ASN A 35 2.17 -12.65 15.74
N VAL A 36 2.05 -13.97 15.98
CA VAL A 36 1.33 -14.93 15.13
C VAL A 36 -0.12 -14.53 14.85
N LYS A 37 -0.79 -13.83 15.78
CA LYS A 37 -2.17 -13.36 15.61
C LYS A 37 -2.35 -12.37 14.47
N TYR A 38 -1.28 -11.70 14.04
CA TYR A 38 -1.29 -10.76 12.92
C TYR A 38 -0.92 -11.43 11.60
N PHE A 39 -0.50 -12.70 11.62
CA PHE A 39 -0.27 -13.45 10.40
C PHE A 39 -1.57 -14.00 9.85
N ARG A 40 -1.68 -13.96 8.53
CA ARG A 40 -2.73 -14.64 7.80
C ARG A 40 -2.10 -15.77 7.02
N ARG A 41 -2.70 -16.96 7.10
CA ARG A 41 -2.26 -18.12 6.32
C ARG A 41 -2.25 -17.74 4.83
N TYR A 42 -1.08 -17.82 4.23
CA TYR A 42 -0.92 -17.62 2.80
C TYR A 42 -1.50 -18.85 2.09
N PHE A 43 -2.46 -18.61 1.20
CA PHE A 43 -2.96 -19.61 0.27
C PHE A 43 -2.52 -19.15 -1.11
N ASP A 44 -1.79 -19.99 -1.82
CA ASP A 44 -1.47 -19.74 -3.23
C ASP A 44 -2.80 -19.68 -4.00
N ARG A 45 -3.12 -18.52 -4.59
CA ARG A 45 -4.43 -18.25 -5.20
C ARG A 45 -4.38 -18.31 -6.72
N GLY A 46 -3.58 -19.23 -7.27
CA GLY A 46 -3.18 -19.37 -8.67
C GLY A 46 -4.26 -19.38 -9.77
N VAL A 47 -5.54 -19.17 -9.46
CA VAL A 47 -6.63 -19.10 -10.46
C VAL A 47 -7.49 -17.81 -10.35
N LYS A 48 -7.58 -17.18 -9.16
CA LYS A 48 -8.50 -16.04 -8.96
C LYS A 48 -7.88 -14.68 -9.27
N TYR A 49 -6.56 -14.55 -9.08
CA TYR A 49 -5.80 -13.33 -9.33
C TYR A 49 -4.56 -13.73 -10.13
N SER A 50 -4.57 -13.39 -11.42
CA SER A 50 -3.51 -13.78 -12.37
C SER A 50 -2.26 -12.90 -12.27
N LYS A 51 -2.36 -11.73 -11.63
CA LYS A 51 -1.25 -10.79 -11.47
C LYS A 51 -0.77 -10.73 -10.04
N VAL A 52 0.54 -10.51 -9.89
CA VAL A 52 1.17 -10.14 -8.63
C VAL A 52 1.47 -8.64 -8.60
N PRO A 53 1.41 -7.99 -7.41
CA PRO A 53 1.86 -6.63 -7.26
C PRO A 53 3.34 -6.48 -7.65
N PRO A 54 3.75 -5.32 -8.19
CA PRO A 54 5.15 -5.06 -8.52
C PRO A 54 6.01 -5.10 -7.27
N ARG A 55 7.23 -5.64 -7.41
CA ARG A 55 8.17 -5.80 -6.30
C ARG A 55 9.30 -4.78 -6.33
N THR A 56 9.65 -4.30 -7.52
CA THR A 56 10.72 -3.33 -7.74
C THR A 56 10.19 -1.97 -8.15
N LEU A 57 10.93 -0.90 -7.87
CA LEU A 57 10.54 0.47 -8.24
C LEU A 57 10.38 0.63 -9.76
N LEU A 58 11.22 -0.04 -10.56
CA LEU A 58 11.15 0.00 -12.02
C LEU A 58 9.83 -0.61 -12.53
N GLU A 59 9.43 -1.76 -11.98
CA GLU A 59 8.13 -2.37 -12.28
C GLU A 59 6.97 -1.48 -11.83
N THR A 60 7.07 -0.88 -10.65
CA THR A 60 6.05 0.04 -10.10
C THR A 60 5.84 1.23 -11.04
N LYS A 61 6.92 1.82 -11.56
CA LYS A 61 6.85 2.91 -12.55
C LYS A 61 6.20 2.46 -13.85
N ALA A 62 6.61 1.31 -14.39
CA ALA A 62 6.05 0.77 -15.63
C ALA A 62 4.54 0.45 -15.51
N ARG A 63 4.11 0.00 -14.33
CA ARG A 63 2.74 -0.45 -14.08
C ARG A 63 1.87 0.57 -13.35
N VAL A 64 2.34 1.80 -13.15
CA VAL A 64 1.63 2.82 -12.34
C VAL A 64 0.16 3.02 -12.75
N LYS A 65 -0.15 2.87 -14.04
CA LYS A 65 -1.51 2.97 -14.60
C LYS A 65 -2.47 1.86 -14.11
N GLU A 66 -1.95 0.75 -13.60
CA GLU A 66 -2.72 -0.38 -13.07
C GLU A 66 -3.17 -0.15 -11.61
N ILE A 67 -2.87 1.00 -11.00
CA ILE A 67 -3.35 1.32 -9.66
C ILE A 67 -4.88 1.54 -9.68
N ILE A 68 -5.58 0.85 -8.78
CA ILE A 68 -7.06 0.89 -8.71
C ILE A 68 -7.59 1.67 -7.52
N SER A 69 -6.86 1.73 -6.41
CA SER A 69 -7.29 2.50 -5.24
C SER A 69 -6.13 2.86 -4.32
N PHE A 70 -6.29 3.99 -3.63
CA PHE A 70 -5.45 4.38 -2.50
C PHE A 70 -6.09 3.88 -1.21
N VAL A 71 -5.27 3.28 -0.36
CA VAL A 71 -5.68 2.66 0.91
C VAL A 71 -5.27 3.52 2.10
N GLY A 72 -4.15 4.23 1.97
CA GLY A 72 -3.64 5.12 3.00
C GLY A 72 -2.37 5.83 2.55
N TYR A 73 -1.99 6.86 3.28
CA TYR A 73 -0.80 7.67 3.01
C TYR A 73 0.12 7.69 4.24
N ASP A 74 1.41 7.73 3.99
CA ASP A 74 2.46 7.87 4.99
C ASP A 74 3.20 9.19 4.70
N VAL A 75 2.81 10.25 5.41
CA VAL A 75 3.37 11.60 5.21
C VAL A 75 4.85 11.64 5.56
N SER A 76 5.27 10.88 6.58
CA SER A 76 6.65 10.87 7.05
C SER A 76 7.60 10.26 6.03
N ASN A 77 7.18 9.17 5.38
CA ASN A 77 8.00 8.48 4.39
C ASN A 77 7.69 8.89 2.94
N LYS A 78 6.69 9.75 2.72
CA LYS A 78 6.20 10.16 1.39
C LYS A 78 5.77 8.97 0.52
N GLU A 79 5.05 8.03 1.12
CA GLU A 79 4.58 6.80 0.46
C GLU A 79 3.05 6.69 0.50
N VAL A 80 2.46 6.07 -0.53
CA VAL A 80 1.04 5.73 -0.61
C VAL A 80 0.89 4.22 -0.63
N ALA A 81 0.02 3.70 0.22
CA ALA A 81 -0.40 2.31 0.15
C ALA A 81 -1.49 2.18 -0.94
N VAL A 82 -1.23 1.35 -1.96
CA VAL A 82 -2.11 1.19 -3.12
C VAL A 82 -2.47 -0.27 -3.35
N THR A 83 -3.59 -0.49 -4.05
CA THR A 83 -3.95 -1.80 -4.62
C THR A 83 -3.88 -1.78 -6.13
N TRP A 84 -3.75 -2.97 -6.74
CA TRP A 84 -3.43 -3.15 -8.15
C TRP A 84 -4.51 -3.92 -8.91
N GLN A 85 -4.71 -3.56 -10.16
CA GLN A 85 -5.64 -4.24 -11.05
C GLN A 85 -5.21 -5.70 -11.28
N GLY A 86 -6.16 -6.63 -11.16
CA GLY A 86 -5.92 -8.07 -11.34
C GLY A 86 -5.11 -8.73 -10.21
N CYS A 87 -4.78 -7.99 -9.14
CA CYS A 87 -4.19 -8.52 -7.92
C CYS A 87 -5.26 -8.72 -6.83
N ASP A 88 -4.92 -9.43 -5.76
CA ASP A 88 -5.82 -9.57 -4.61
C ASP A 88 -6.10 -8.17 -4.00
N PRO A 89 -7.37 -7.74 -3.89
CA PRO A 89 -7.72 -6.42 -3.33
C PRO A 89 -7.35 -6.28 -1.85
N LYS A 90 -7.03 -7.38 -1.16
CA LYS A 90 -6.53 -7.36 0.23
C LYS A 90 -5.03 -7.15 0.32
N HIS A 91 -4.31 -7.18 -0.81
CA HIS A 91 -2.87 -7.01 -0.88
C HIS A 91 -2.54 -5.58 -1.30
N CYS A 92 -1.78 -4.90 -0.45
CA CYS A 92 -1.33 -3.55 -0.71
C CYS A 92 0.19 -3.48 -0.82
N THR A 93 0.68 -2.59 -1.68
CA THR A 93 2.09 -2.23 -1.71
C THR A 93 2.25 -0.74 -1.46
N LYS A 94 3.43 -0.37 -0.96
CA LYS A 94 3.79 1.03 -0.81
C LYS A 94 4.40 1.56 -2.10
N VAL A 95 4.00 2.75 -2.51
CA VAL A 95 4.49 3.44 -3.70
C VAL A 95 4.91 4.86 -3.32
N PRO A 96 6.12 5.31 -3.64
CA PRO A 96 6.56 6.66 -3.33
C PRO A 96 5.79 7.71 -4.14
N TYR A 97 5.62 8.92 -3.57
CA TYR A 97 4.88 10.00 -4.22
C TYR A 97 5.41 10.36 -5.60
N ASP A 98 6.73 10.33 -5.81
CA ASP A 98 7.36 10.66 -7.09
C ASP A 98 6.87 9.75 -8.24
N VAL A 99 6.43 8.53 -7.91
CA VAL A 99 5.86 7.61 -8.89
C VAL A 99 4.38 7.88 -9.11
N ILE A 100 3.65 8.32 -8.08
CA ILE A 100 2.24 8.70 -8.21
C ILE A 100 2.08 9.95 -9.09
N GLU A 101 3.04 10.87 -9.05
CA GLU A 101 3.08 12.06 -9.93
C GLU A 101 3.21 11.72 -11.42
N LEU A 102 3.58 10.48 -11.77
CA LEU A 102 3.57 10.01 -13.16
C LEU A 102 2.14 9.75 -13.69
N LEU A 103 1.14 9.69 -12.81
CA LEU A 103 -0.26 9.55 -13.23
C LEU A 103 -0.82 10.91 -13.67
N PRO A 104 -1.76 10.90 -14.64
CA PRO A 104 -2.49 12.12 -14.98
C PRO A 104 -3.23 12.67 -13.75
N PRO A 105 -3.27 14.00 -13.55
CA PRO A 105 -3.89 14.60 -12.36
C PRO A 105 -5.35 14.19 -12.19
N THR A 106 -6.11 14.11 -13.30
CA THR A 106 -7.50 13.64 -13.31
C THR A 106 -7.64 12.24 -12.70
N ARG A 107 -6.68 11.35 -12.98
CA ARG A 107 -6.70 9.98 -12.44
C ARG A 107 -6.35 9.96 -10.96
N VAL A 108 -5.45 10.83 -10.52
CA VAL A 108 -5.09 10.98 -9.11
C VAL A 108 -6.30 11.48 -8.32
N ASP A 109 -7.02 12.49 -8.82
CA ASP A 109 -8.26 12.99 -8.22
C ASP A 109 -9.34 11.91 -8.08
N GLU A 110 -9.52 11.06 -9.09
CA GLU A 110 -10.45 9.91 -9.00
C GLU A 110 -10.07 8.94 -7.88
N LEU A 111 -8.79 8.56 -7.80
CA LEU A 111 -8.28 7.61 -6.81
C LEU A 111 -8.36 8.20 -5.39
N ILE A 112 -8.13 9.50 -5.26
CA ILE A 112 -8.31 10.28 -4.04
C ILE A 112 -9.78 10.22 -3.60
N ARG A 113 -10.74 10.53 -4.49
CA ARG A 113 -12.17 10.48 -4.15
C ARG A 113 -12.65 9.11 -3.68
N GLN A 114 -12.07 8.04 -4.22
CA GLN A 114 -12.38 6.66 -3.80
C GLN A 114 -11.71 6.27 -2.47
N CYS A 115 -10.71 7.00 -2.02
CA CYS A 115 -9.98 6.72 -0.79
C CYS A 115 -10.82 7.16 0.43
N SER A 116 -11.36 6.20 1.18
CA SER A 116 -12.19 6.44 2.37
C SER A 116 -11.45 7.03 3.58
N TYR A 117 -10.13 7.25 3.47
CA TYR A 117 -9.25 7.70 4.56
C TYR A 117 -8.63 9.08 4.35
N LEU A 118 -9.08 9.85 3.36
CA LEU A 118 -8.64 11.23 3.25
C LEU A 118 -9.34 12.10 4.31
N PRO A 119 -8.60 12.88 5.12
CA PRO A 119 -9.08 14.21 5.42
C PRO A 119 -9.20 14.93 4.07
N LEU A 120 -10.38 15.53 3.82
CA LEU A 120 -10.64 16.35 2.64
C LEU A 120 -9.47 17.33 2.39
N PRO A 121 -9.18 17.68 1.12
CA PRO A 121 -8.01 18.49 0.78
C PRO A 121 -7.96 19.79 1.60
N LEU A 122 -6.74 20.20 1.97
CA LEU A 122 -6.40 21.47 2.63
C LEU A 122 -6.63 22.71 1.72
N ASN A 123 -7.57 22.64 0.77
CA ASN A 123 -7.95 23.74 -0.11
C ASN A 123 -9.41 24.15 0.16
N SER A 124 -9.63 24.66 1.37
CA SER A 124 -10.72 25.59 1.69
C SER A 124 -10.21 26.72 2.57
N GLN A 125 -9.06 27.30 2.18
CA GLN A 125 -8.62 28.63 2.63
C GLN A 125 -8.10 29.46 1.44
N THR A 126 -8.93 29.60 0.41
CA THR A 126 -8.86 30.74 -0.51
C THR A 126 -10.28 31.16 -0.82
N ALA A 127 -10.84 32.02 0.05
CA ALA A 127 -11.89 32.99 -0.28
C ALA A 127 -12.24 33.80 0.97
N ALA A 128 -11.49 34.87 1.24
CA ALA A 128 -12.00 36.11 1.82
C ALA A 128 -10.88 37.15 1.92
N THR A 129 -10.77 37.97 0.88
CA THR A 129 -10.43 39.40 0.98
C THR A 129 -11.39 40.07 -0.01
N PRO A 130 -11.86 41.31 0.14
CA PRO A 130 -11.69 42.33 1.19
C PRO A 130 -13.06 42.85 1.72
N THR A 131 -13.06 43.69 2.77
CA THR A 131 -13.68 45.03 2.85
C THR A 131 -13.40 45.59 4.25
#